data_AF-A0A152A5F1-F1
#
_entry.id   AF-A0A152A5F1-F1
#
_cell.length_a   1.000
_cell.length_b   1.000
_cell.length_c   1.000
_cell.angle_alpha   90.00
_cell.angle_beta   90.00
_cell.angle_gamma   90.00
#
_symmetry.space_group_name_H-M   'P 1'
#
loop_
_entity.id
_entity.type
_entity.pdbx_description
1 polymer ?
#
loop_
_entity_poly.entity_id
_entity_poly.type
_entity_poly.pdbx_seq_one_letter_code
_entity_poly.pdbx_strand_id
1 'polypeptide(L)'
;MDFGLNEIPTLFDICLNYIQPRLDSIKNLSNLNDDFLVRLLEKASPQQIILTEAKIGREISAEELWKKHCFNTSFVPPDYEVEEDQTWRSLYQQLTEQYEEKRKKTGDNLKKLYSSAENQRKSKQIKVLTEVVTPPTYRSTHSVPKTSSSSHSSSSTSSPRTSSPRTSSPRVSAYAAPPRQTKSTYSKPQANQPKLMAKILKQVGKRK
;
A
#
# COMPACT_ATOMS: atom_id res chain seq x y z
N MET A 1 -8.64 0.19 -29.92
CA MET A 1 -8.62 -0.52 -31.21
C MET A 1 -7.59 -1.63 -31.15
N ASP A 2 -8.03 -2.79 -30.69
CA ASP A 2 -7.50 -4.08 -31.13
C ASP A 2 -8.12 -4.27 -32.51
N PHE A 3 -7.33 -4.35 -33.57
CA PHE A 3 -7.90 -4.77 -34.85
C PHE A 3 -8.31 -6.21 -34.64
N GLY A 4 -9.62 -6.49 -34.60
CA GLY A 4 -10.11 -7.86 -34.61
C GLY A 4 -9.34 -8.57 -35.71
N LEU A 5 -8.79 -9.75 -35.40
CA LEU A 5 -7.72 -10.46 -36.12
C LEU A 5 -7.98 -10.74 -37.63
N ASN A 6 -9.09 -10.22 -38.18
CA ASN A 6 -9.61 -10.46 -39.52
C ASN A 6 -9.72 -9.17 -40.36
N GLU A 7 -9.40 -7.98 -39.85
CA GLU A 7 -9.42 -6.73 -40.63
C GLU A 7 -8.01 -6.20 -40.88
N ILE A 8 -7.72 -5.89 -42.15
CA ILE A 8 -6.46 -5.26 -42.53
C ILE A 8 -6.49 -3.82 -42.02
N PRO A 9 -5.55 -3.42 -41.13
CA PRO A 9 -5.54 -2.06 -40.61
C PRO A 9 -5.29 -1.07 -41.75
N THR A 10 -5.99 0.05 -41.71
CA THR A 10 -5.78 1.11 -42.70
C THR A 10 -4.42 1.78 -42.47
N LEU A 11 -3.88 2.47 -43.48
CA LEU A 11 -2.68 3.29 -43.29
C LEU A 11 -2.87 4.31 -42.16
N PHE A 12 -4.08 4.87 -42.05
CA PHE A 12 -4.46 5.81 -41.01
C PHE A 12 -4.27 5.20 -39.61
N ASP A 13 -4.76 3.98 -39.42
CA ASP A 13 -4.64 3.24 -38.17
C ASP A 13 -3.19 2.92 -37.79
N ILE A 14 -2.38 2.51 -38.77
CA ILE A 14 -0.96 2.22 -38.57
C ILE A 14 -0.23 3.48 -38.13
N CYS A 15 -0.50 4.61 -38.81
CA CYS A 15 0.06 5.91 -38.45
C CYS A 15 -0.36 6.32 -37.03
N LEU A 16 -1.64 6.21 -36.68
CA LEU A 16 -2.12 6.54 -35.33
C LEU A 16 -1.42 5.71 -34.25
N ASN A 17 -1.29 4.40 -34.43
CA ASN A 17 -0.60 3.55 -33.46
C ASN A 17 0.91 3.85 -33.35
N TYR A 18 1.53 4.32 -34.43
CA TYR A 18 2.94 4.73 -34.40
C TYR A 18 3.14 6.08 -33.68
N ILE A 19 2.19 6.99 -33.84
CA ILE A 19 2.24 8.37 -33.31
C ILE A 19 1.84 8.40 -31.82
N GLN A 20 0.83 7.64 -31.43
CA GLN A 20 0.27 7.61 -30.06
C GLN A 20 1.33 7.51 -28.94
N PRO A 21 2.32 6.60 -28.99
CA PRO A 21 3.32 6.49 -27.93
C PRO A 21 4.32 7.65 -27.89
N ARG A 22 4.39 8.46 -28.95
CA ARG A 22 5.40 9.52 -29.15
C ARG A 22 4.79 10.91 -29.21
N LEU A 23 3.55 11.06 -28.76
CA LEU A 23 2.82 12.33 -28.78
C LEU A 23 3.64 13.51 -28.22
N ASP A 24 4.35 13.28 -27.11
CA ASP A 24 5.16 14.30 -26.45
C ASP A 24 6.24 14.92 -27.36
N SER A 25 6.77 14.14 -28.31
CA SER A 25 7.84 14.55 -29.23
C SER A 25 7.37 15.45 -30.38
N ILE A 26 6.07 15.49 -30.66
CA ILE A 26 5.53 16.13 -31.87
C ILE A 26 5.28 17.61 -31.62
N LYS A 27 6.06 18.50 -32.24
CA LYS A 27 6.00 19.95 -31.96
C LYS A 27 4.77 20.65 -32.54
N ASN A 28 4.31 20.22 -33.72
CA ASN A 28 3.28 20.95 -34.49
C ASN A 28 1.89 20.31 -34.37
N LEU A 29 1.44 20.01 -33.14
CA LEU A 29 0.10 19.45 -32.90
C LEU A 29 -1.00 20.51 -32.97
N SER A 30 -0.65 21.80 -32.92
CA SER A 30 -1.61 22.92 -32.88
C SER A 30 -2.45 23.07 -34.14
N ASN A 31 -1.94 22.61 -35.28
CA ASN A 31 -2.59 22.79 -36.58
C ASN A 31 -3.50 21.62 -36.96
N LEU A 32 -3.73 20.68 -36.04
CA LEU A 32 -4.54 19.49 -36.28
C LEU A 32 -5.99 19.71 -35.87
N ASN A 33 -6.90 19.17 -36.66
CA ASN A 33 -8.34 19.20 -36.40
C ASN A 33 -8.69 18.45 -35.10
N ASP A 34 -9.75 18.87 -34.43
CA ASP A 34 -10.22 18.26 -33.20
C ASP A 34 -10.56 16.77 -33.37
N ASP A 35 -11.26 16.41 -34.44
CA ASP A 35 -11.62 15.02 -34.72
C ASP A 35 -10.39 14.09 -34.80
N PHE A 36 -9.32 14.58 -35.42
CA PHE A 36 -8.07 13.82 -35.52
C PHE A 36 -7.38 13.71 -34.16
N LEU A 37 -7.36 14.80 -33.38
CA LEU A 37 -6.79 14.81 -32.03
C LEU A 37 -7.54 13.87 -31.09
N VAL A 38 -8.88 13.83 -31.14
CA VAL A 38 -9.69 12.91 -30.33
C VAL A 38 -9.34 11.45 -30.63
N ARG A 39 -9.21 11.09 -31.91
CA ARG A 39 -8.79 9.74 -32.32
C ARG A 39 -7.37 9.41 -31.88
N LEU A 40 -6.49 10.39 -31.98
CA LEU A 40 -5.10 10.25 -31.55
C LEU A 40 -5.00 10.07 -30.04
N LEU A 41 -5.77 10.81 -29.26
CA LEU A 41 -5.77 10.79 -27.80
C LEU A 41 -6.60 9.66 -27.19
N GLU A 42 -7.29 8.84 -27.99
CA GLU A 42 -8.18 7.79 -27.48
C GLU A 42 -7.48 6.78 -26.54
N LYS A 43 -6.21 6.48 -26.79
CA LYS A 43 -5.38 5.59 -25.96
C LYS A 43 -4.36 6.34 -25.09
N ALA A 44 -4.37 7.67 -25.14
CA ALA A 44 -3.40 8.46 -24.40
C ALA A 44 -3.67 8.37 -22.89
N SER A 45 -2.62 8.54 -22.09
CA SER A 45 -2.78 8.72 -20.65
C SER A 45 -3.46 10.06 -20.36
N PRO A 46 -4.26 10.19 -19.29
CA PRO A 46 -4.81 11.48 -18.84
C PRO A 46 -3.75 12.58 -18.70
N GLN A 47 -2.56 12.21 -18.24
CA GLN A 47 -1.43 13.15 -18.14
C GLN A 47 -0.95 13.63 -19.52
N GLN A 48 -0.93 12.73 -20.51
CA GLN A 48 -0.55 13.09 -21.89
C GLN A 48 -1.58 14.00 -22.54
N ILE A 49 -2.87 13.81 -22.25
CA ILE A 49 -3.94 14.71 -22.72
C ILE A 49 -3.71 16.13 -22.19
N ILE A 50 -3.50 16.29 -20.88
CA ILE A 50 -3.24 17.60 -20.24
C ILE A 50 -2.00 18.28 -20.83
N LEU A 51 -0.90 17.53 -21.00
CA LEU A 51 0.33 18.07 -21.58
C LEU A 51 0.13 18.48 -23.04
N THR A 52 -0.65 17.72 -23.79
CA THR A 52 -0.94 17.99 -25.21
C THR A 52 -1.78 19.26 -25.35
N GLU A 53 -2.80 19.44 -24.52
CA GLU A 53 -3.62 20.67 -24.49
C GLU A 53 -2.77 21.89 -24.12
N ALA A 54 -1.91 21.78 -23.11
CA ALA A 54 -0.99 22.86 -22.73
C ALA A 54 -0.04 23.23 -23.87
N LYS A 55 0.41 22.24 -24.66
CA LYS A 55 1.30 22.45 -25.81
C LYS A 55 0.58 23.09 -27.00
N ILE A 56 -0.67 22.72 -27.24
CA ILE A 56 -1.49 23.26 -28.32
C ILE A 56 -2.02 24.66 -27.97
N GLY A 57 -2.20 24.95 -26.68
CA GLY A 57 -2.77 26.22 -26.20
C GLY A 57 -4.28 26.32 -26.39
N ARG A 58 -4.97 25.19 -26.62
CA ARG A 58 -6.44 25.14 -26.77
C ARG A 58 -7.00 23.95 -26.01
N GLU A 59 -8.22 24.10 -25.51
CA GLU A 59 -8.96 23.01 -24.90
C GLU A 59 -9.52 22.10 -25.99
N ILE A 60 -9.20 20.82 -25.93
CA ILE A 60 -9.74 19.82 -26.85
C ILE A 60 -11.06 19.36 -26.24
N SER A 61 -12.14 19.35 -27.03
CA SER A 61 -13.45 18.82 -26.61
C SER A 61 -13.39 17.30 -26.46
N ALA A 62 -12.76 16.85 -25.37
CA ALA A 62 -12.39 15.47 -25.09
C ALA A 62 -13.26 14.86 -23.97
N GLU A 63 -14.51 15.30 -23.82
CA GLU A 63 -15.40 14.87 -22.72
C GLU A 63 -15.57 13.34 -22.68
N GLU A 64 -15.73 12.71 -23.84
CA GLU A 64 -15.83 11.26 -23.94
C GLU A 64 -14.55 10.53 -23.50
N LEU A 65 -13.37 11.13 -23.75
CA LEU A 65 -12.09 10.56 -23.32
C LEU A 65 -11.98 10.63 -21.79
N TRP A 66 -12.32 11.77 -21.20
CA TRP A 66 -12.34 11.95 -19.74
C TRP A 66 -13.34 11.00 -19.07
N LYS A 67 -14.52 10.83 -19.65
CA LYS A 67 -15.52 9.85 -19.22
C LYS A 67 -14.94 8.42 -19.22
N LYS A 68 -14.31 7.99 -20.33
CA LYS A 68 -13.63 6.68 -20.41
C LYS A 68 -12.57 6.52 -19.33
N HIS A 69 -11.80 7.58 -19.04
CA HIS A 69 -10.77 7.53 -18.00
C HIS A 69 -11.35 7.38 -16.60
N CYS A 70 -12.42 8.10 -16.25
CA CYS A 70 -13.10 7.97 -14.96
C CYS A 70 -13.58 6.54 -14.67
N PHE A 71 -14.15 5.87 -15.68
CA PHE A 71 -14.59 4.48 -15.54
C PHE A 71 -13.43 3.49 -15.51
N ASN A 72 -12.42 3.65 -16.38
CA ASN A 72 -11.27 2.75 -16.45
C ASN A 72 -10.43 2.74 -15.17
N THR A 73 -10.24 3.89 -14.52
CA THR A 73 -9.50 3.98 -13.26
C THR A 73 -10.33 3.56 -12.05
N SER A 74 -11.58 3.13 -12.25
CA SER A 74 -12.51 2.72 -11.19
C SER A 74 -12.73 3.80 -10.13
N PHE A 75 -12.57 5.08 -10.49
CA PHE A 75 -12.88 6.16 -9.56
C PHE A 75 -14.38 6.30 -9.33
N VAL A 76 -15.17 5.83 -10.29
CA VAL A 76 -16.61 6.10 -10.40
C VAL A 76 -17.35 4.80 -10.78
N PRO A 77 -18.55 4.54 -10.22
CA PRO A 77 -19.38 3.40 -10.64
C PRO A 77 -19.90 3.61 -12.07
N PRO A 78 -20.19 2.52 -12.82
CA PRO A 78 -20.56 2.58 -14.25
C PRO A 78 -21.82 3.42 -14.54
N ASP A 79 -22.73 3.53 -13.58
CA ASP A 79 -24.00 4.26 -13.70
C ASP A 79 -23.93 5.69 -13.17
N TYR A 80 -22.74 6.25 -12.96
CA TYR A 80 -22.60 7.59 -12.45
C TYR A 80 -22.91 8.64 -13.50
N GLU A 81 -23.81 9.54 -13.12
CA GLU A 81 -24.18 10.72 -13.89
C GLU A 81 -23.46 11.94 -13.30
N VAL A 82 -22.86 12.75 -14.18
CA VAL A 82 -22.18 13.96 -13.77
C VAL A 82 -23.22 15.03 -13.49
N GLU A 83 -23.02 15.76 -12.40
CA GLU A 83 -23.84 16.92 -12.05
C GLU A 83 -23.81 17.97 -13.19
N GLU A 84 -24.93 18.65 -13.44
CA GLU A 84 -25.12 19.52 -14.63
C GLU A 84 -24.05 20.63 -14.75
N ASP A 85 -23.49 21.07 -13.63
CA ASP A 85 -22.46 22.13 -13.58
C ASP A 85 -21.02 21.61 -13.66
N GLN A 86 -20.81 20.28 -13.78
CA GLN A 86 -19.49 19.67 -13.74
C GLN A 86 -19.10 19.03 -15.08
N THR A 87 -17.84 19.18 -15.46
CA THR A 87 -17.27 18.46 -16.61
C THR A 87 -16.60 17.17 -16.17
N TRP A 88 -16.58 16.14 -17.02
CA TRP A 88 -15.86 14.88 -16.77
C TRP A 88 -14.37 15.12 -16.45
N ARG A 89 -13.78 16.15 -17.04
CA ARG A 89 -12.41 16.60 -16.76
C ARG A 89 -12.26 17.06 -15.31
N SER A 90 -13.14 17.96 -14.86
CA SER A 90 -13.11 18.49 -13.49
C SER A 90 -13.28 17.36 -12.48
N LEU A 91 -14.26 16.48 -12.72
CA LEU A 91 -14.50 15.30 -11.90
C LEU A 91 -13.26 14.40 -11.81
N TYR A 92 -12.62 14.10 -12.94
CA TYR A 92 -11.39 13.30 -12.97
C TYR A 92 -10.28 13.92 -12.12
N GLN A 93 -10.08 15.24 -12.23
CA GLN A 93 -9.06 15.96 -11.47
C GLN A 93 -9.33 15.88 -9.96
N GLN A 94 -10.58 16.13 -9.55
CA GLN A 94 -10.99 16.02 -8.14
C GLN A 94 -10.78 14.61 -7.58
N LEU A 95 -11.22 13.58 -8.31
CA LEU A 95 -11.08 12.18 -7.88
C LEU A 95 -9.61 11.75 -7.80
N THR A 96 -8.80 12.21 -8.74
CA THR A 96 -7.35 11.98 -8.72
C THR A 96 -6.73 12.60 -7.48
N GLU A 97 -7.00 13.88 -7.21
CA GLU A 97 -6.49 14.58 -6.02
C GLU A 97 -6.91 13.89 -4.72
N GLN A 98 -8.18 13.51 -4.58
CA GLN A 98 -8.67 12.77 -3.42
C GLN A 98 -7.95 11.42 -3.25
N TYR A 99 -7.70 10.71 -4.35
CA TYR A 99 -6.98 9.45 -4.34
C TYR A 99 -5.51 9.64 -3.93
N GLU A 100 -4.84 10.68 -4.43
CA GLU A 100 -3.47 11.03 -4.04
C GLU A 100 -3.37 11.41 -2.57
N GLU A 101 -4.33 12.19 -2.07
CA GLU A 101 -4.35 12.61 -0.67
C GLU A 101 -4.56 11.39 0.26
N LYS A 102 -5.48 10.48 -0.08
CA LYS A 102 -5.68 9.21 0.64
C LYS A 102 -4.42 8.34 0.61
N ARG A 103 -3.74 8.27 -0.54
CA ARG A 103 -2.47 7.54 -0.71
C ARG A 103 -1.39 8.13 0.20
N LYS A 104 -1.25 9.45 0.22
CA LYS A 104 -0.30 10.18 1.07
C LYS A 104 -0.58 9.97 2.56
N LYS A 105 -1.83 10.14 2.99
CA LYS A 105 -2.27 9.88 4.38
C LYS A 105 -1.91 8.46 4.83
N THR A 106 -2.14 7.47 3.97
CA THR A 106 -1.80 6.06 4.26
C THR A 106 -0.28 5.85 4.37
N GLY A 107 0.50 6.43 3.45
CA GLY A 107 1.97 6.39 3.50
C GLY A 107 2.54 7.07 4.75
N ASP A 108 1.99 8.22 5.13
CA ASP A 108 2.39 8.96 6.33
C ASP A 108 2.05 8.18 7.60
N ASN A 109 0.88 7.56 7.66
CA ASN A 109 0.47 6.70 8.77
C ASN A 109 1.42 5.49 8.90
N LEU A 110 1.80 4.87 7.79
CA LEU A 110 2.75 3.76 7.79
C LEU A 110 4.13 4.22 8.29
N LYS A 111 4.63 5.36 7.80
CA LYS A 111 5.89 5.96 8.26
C LYS A 111 5.87 6.29 9.75
N LYS A 112 4.76 6.82 10.28
CA LYS A 112 4.56 7.07 11.71
C LYS A 112 4.60 5.78 12.53
N LEU A 113 3.98 4.70 12.06
CA LEU A 113 4.01 3.40 12.76
C LEU A 113 5.43 2.82 12.82
N TYR A 114 6.18 2.83 11.72
CA TYR A 114 7.56 2.34 11.69
C TYR A 114 8.49 3.19 12.56
N SER A 115 8.40 4.52 12.48
CA SER A 115 9.21 5.42 13.30
C SER A 115 8.90 5.30 14.80
N SER A 116 7.62 5.18 15.18
CA SER A 116 7.23 4.94 16.57
C SER A 116 7.78 3.60 17.11
N ALA A 117 7.67 2.53 16.32
CA ALA A 117 8.22 1.23 16.71
C ALA A 117 9.74 1.28 16.87
N GLU A 118 10.44 1.99 15.97
CA GLU A 118 11.88 2.16 16.03
C GLU A 118 12.32 3.00 17.24
N ASN A 119 11.62 4.11 17.51
CA ASN A 119 11.87 4.92 18.70
C ASN A 119 11.63 4.11 19.98
N GLN A 120 10.60 3.27 20.03
CA GLN A 120 10.39 2.37 21.18
C GLN A 120 11.53 1.35 21.37
N ARG A 121 12.11 0.83 20.28
CA ARG A 121 13.29 -0.06 20.37
C ARG A 121 14.50 0.69 20.92
N LYS A 122 14.79 1.87 20.39
CA LYS A 122 15.90 2.73 20.84
C LYS A 122 15.75 3.13 22.30
N SER A 123 14.56 3.58 22.73
CA SER A 123 14.30 3.93 24.13
C SER A 123 14.47 2.75 25.08
N LYS A 124 14.11 1.52 24.66
CA LYS A 124 14.37 0.32 25.47
C LYS A 124 15.86 -0.01 25.57
N GLN A 125 16.61 0.13 24.48
CA GLN A 125 18.06 -0.11 24.47
C GLN A 125 18.81 0.89 25.36
N ILE A 126 18.44 2.17 25.33
CA ILE A 126 19.05 3.21 26.18
C ILE A 126 18.86 2.89 27.66
N LYS A 127 17.63 2.52 28.08
CA LYS A 127 17.35 2.15 29.49
C LYS A 127 18.16 0.95 29.96
N VAL A 128 18.30 -0.08 29.12
CA VAL A 128 19.09 -1.28 29.45
C VAL A 128 20.57 -0.96 29.63
N LEU A 129 21.11 0.02 28.89
CA LEU A 129 22.51 0.39 28.98
C LEU A 129 22.80 1.31 30.19
N THR A 130 21.83 2.10 30.64
CA THR A 130 21.98 3.00 31.79
C THR A 130 21.75 2.32 33.13
N GLU A 131 20.94 1.27 33.20
CA GLU A 131 20.77 0.46 34.41
C GLU A 131 21.90 -0.56 34.55
N VAL A 132 23.14 -0.08 34.73
CA VAL A 132 24.17 -0.84 35.45
C VAL A 132 23.82 -0.73 36.94
N VAL A 133 22.74 -1.39 37.35
CA VAL A 133 22.52 -1.66 38.78
C VAL A 133 23.49 -2.78 39.11
N THR A 134 24.66 -2.42 39.65
CA THR A 134 25.47 -3.37 40.40
C THR A 134 24.56 -4.07 41.41
N PRO A 135 24.42 -5.41 41.38
CA PRO A 135 23.55 -6.09 42.33
C PRO A 135 24.00 -5.71 43.74
N PRO A 136 23.07 -5.37 44.65
CA PRO A 136 23.43 -4.98 46.00
C PRO A 136 24.20 -6.14 46.63
N THR A 137 25.49 -5.92 46.85
CA THR A 137 26.37 -6.87 47.50
C THR A 137 25.98 -6.88 48.97
N TYR A 138 25.00 -7.71 49.32
CA TYR A 138 24.64 -7.94 50.71
C TYR A 138 25.83 -8.67 51.36
N ARG A 139 26.71 -7.93 52.05
CA ARG A 139 27.71 -8.52 52.93
C ARG A 139 26.97 -9.25 54.04
N SER A 140 26.80 -10.56 53.86
CA SER A 140 26.29 -11.46 54.87
C SER A 140 27.29 -11.56 56.02
N THR A 141 27.03 -10.88 57.12
CA THR A 141 27.65 -11.19 58.42
C THR A 141 26.69 -12.08 59.19
N HIS A 142 26.66 -13.38 58.86
CA HIS A 142 25.95 -14.37 59.65
C HIS A 142 26.76 -14.72 60.92
N SER A 143 26.39 -14.14 62.05
CA SER A 143 26.56 -14.79 63.35
C SER A 143 25.42 -15.79 63.53
N VAL A 144 25.74 -17.07 63.45
CA VAL A 144 24.84 -18.19 63.78
C VAL A 144 24.60 -18.22 65.30
N PRO A 145 23.35 -18.40 65.73
CA PRO A 145 23.10 -19.50 66.65
C PRO A 145 21.90 -20.35 66.23
N LYS A 146 22.06 -21.65 66.48
CA LYS A 146 21.10 -22.74 66.28
C LYS A 146 20.01 -22.68 67.36
N THR A 147 18.74 -22.90 67.01
CA THR A 147 17.85 -23.97 67.54
C THR A 147 16.41 -23.88 66.99
N SER A 148 15.97 -24.99 66.38
CA SER A 148 14.61 -25.58 66.26
C SER A 148 13.34 -24.70 66.17
N SER A 149 12.58 -24.80 65.07
CA SER A 149 11.41 -25.70 64.95
C SER A 149 10.58 -25.45 63.67
N SER A 150 10.03 -26.56 63.13
CA SER A 150 8.81 -26.71 62.30
C SER A 150 8.64 -25.86 61.02
N SER A 151 8.92 -26.43 59.84
CA SER A 151 7.96 -27.06 58.91
C SER A 151 7.15 -26.09 58.03
N HIS A 152 7.39 -26.07 56.72
CA HIS A 152 6.46 -26.59 55.70
C HIS A 152 7.01 -26.41 54.27
N SER A 153 6.99 -27.54 53.56
CA SER A 153 7.06 -27.80 52.11
C SER A 153 6.72 -26.65 51.14
N SER A 154 7.49 -26.52 50.06
CA SER A 154 7.16 -27.20 48.78
C SER A 154 8.15 -26.84 47.66
N SER A 155 8.47 -27.87 46.89
CA SER A 155 9.38 -27.94 45.76
C SER A 155 8.88 -27.19 44.52
N SER A 156 9.77 -26.46 43.84
CA SER A 156 9.59 -26.13 42.42
C SER A 156 10.80 -26.64 41.62
N THR A 157 10.46 -27.43 40.61
CA THR A 157 11.34 -28.10 39.66
C THR A 157 11.89 -27.11 38.63
N SER A 158 13.19 -27.22 38.37
CA SER A 158 13.92 -26.48 37.35
C SER A 158 13.92 -27.26 36.02
N SER A 159 13.70 -26.55 34.91
CA SER A 159 14.06 -27.03 33.57
C SER A 159 14.90 -25.96 32.85
N PRO A 160 16.07 -26.32 32.28
CA PRO A 160 16.99 -25.37 31.66
C PRO A 160 16.62 -25.04 30.21
N ARG A 161 16.88 -23.80 29.79
CA ARG A 161 16.74 -23.35 28.39
C ARG A 161 18.05 -23.58 27.66
N THR A 162 18.01 -24.33 26.56
CA THR A 162 19.16 -24.56 25.67
C THR A 162 19.33 -23.35 24.73
N SER A 163 20.57 -22.97 24.53
CA SER A 163 21.07 -21.89 23.68
C SER A 163 21.28 -22.35 22.23
N SER A 164 20.96 -21.52 21.24
CA SER A 164 21.87 -20.98 20.19
C SER A 164 21.32 -21.28 18.77
N PRO A 165 21.86 -20.72 17.67
CA PRO A 165 22.04 -19.30 17.37
C PRO A 165 21.43 -18.91 16.00
N ARG A 166 21.34 -17.61 15.74
CA ARG A 166 20.95 -17.02 14.45
C ARG A 166 22.11 -17.08 13.47
N THR A 167 21.84 -17.51 12.24
CA THR A 167 22.71 -17.26 11.08
C THR A 167 21.95 -16.49 10.01
N SER A 168 22.72 -15.73 9.26
CA SER A 168 22.40 -14.66 8.32
C SER A 168 21.73 -15.09 7.01
N SER A 169 20.91 -14.20 6.44
CA SER A 169 20.53 -14.13 5.01
C SER A 169 21.78 -14.07 4.09
N PRO A 170 21.71 -14.06 2.73
CA PRO A 170 20.54 -13.94 1.83
C PRO A 170 20.61 -14.81 0.54
N ARG A 171 19.52 -14.89 -0.26
CA ARG A 171 19.60 -14.72 -1.73
C ARG A 171 18.25 -14.66 -2.44
N VAL A 172 18.23 -13.80 -3.45
CA VAL A 172 17.24 -13.59 -4.50
C VAL A 172 17.21 -14.78 -5.45
N SER A 173 16.03 -15.23 -5.90
CA SER A 173 15.86 -15.83 -7.23
C SER A 173 14.41 -15.77 -7.69
N ALA A 174 14.26 -15.44 -8.96
CA ALA A 174 13.04 -15.20 -9.70
C ALA A 174 12.33 -16.49 -10.17
N TYR A 175 11.14 -16.29 -10.76
CA TYR A 175 10.25 -17.19 -11.49
C TYR A 175 9.23 -18.01 -10.68
N ALA A 176 7.94 -17.68 -10.84
CA ALA A 176 6.87 -18.64 -11.22
C ALA A 176 5.45 -18.01 -11.21
N ALA A 177 4.79 -18.10 -12.38
CA ALA A 177 3.38 -18.39 -12.67
C ALA A 177 2.18 -17.58 -12.07
N PRO A 178 1.10 -17.36 -12.84
CA PRO A 178 -0.09 -16.62 -12.40
C PRO A 178 -0.99 -17.45 -11.46
N PRO A 179 -1.75 -16.81 -10.54
CA PRO A 179 -2.60 -17.54 -9.61
C PRO A 179 -3.91 -18.01 -10.27
N ARG A 180 -4.21 -19.29 -10.05
CA ARG A 180 -5.45 -19.98 -10.41
C ARG A 180 -6.56 -19.60 -9.42
N GLN A 181 -7.72 -19.18 -9.92
CA GLN A 181 -8.90 -18.87 -9.12
C GLN A 181 -9.44 -20.12 -8.40
N THR A 182 -9.51 -20.08 -7.07
CA THR A 182 -10.23 -21.09 -6.27
C THR A 182 -11.42 -20.44 -5.57
N LYS A 183 -12.60 -21.02 -5.80
CA LYS A 183 -13.90 -20.60 -5.26
C LYS A 183 -13.89 -20.65 -3.73
N SER A 184 -14.41 -19.59 -3.12
CA SER A 184 -14.59 -19.41 -1.68
C SER A 184 -15.63 -20.38 -1.12
N THR A 185 -15.19 -21.34 -0.30
CA THR A 185 -16.05 -22.08 0.64
C THR A 185 -15.82 -21.54 2.05
N TYR A 186 -16.92 -21.20 2.71
CA TYR A 186 -16.94 -20.64 4.07
C TYR A 186 -16.55 -21.74 5.08
N SER A 187 -15.36 -21.63 5.67
CA SER A 187 -14.94 -22.48 6.79
C SER A 187 -14.77 -21.66 8.06
N LYS A 188 -15.28 -22.19 9.17
CA LYS A 188 -15.24 -21.59 10.51
C LYS A 188 -13.79 -21.32 10.95
N PRO A 189 -13.50 -20.20 11.64
CA PRO A 189 -12.13 -19.87 12.01
C PRO A 189 -11.61 -20.79 13.12
N GLN A 190 -10.55 -21.53 12.79
CA GLN A 190 -9.76 -22.31 13.73
C GLN A 190 -8.91 -21.37 14.61
N ALA A 191 -8.86 -21.68 15.90
CA ALA A 191 -8.18 -20.91 16.94
C ALA A 191 -6.65 -20.96 16.76
N ASN A 192 -6.09 -20.09 15.92
CA ASN A 192 -4.68 -19.71 15.96
C ASN A 192 -4.46 -18.45 15.12
N GLN A 193 -4.93 -17.31 15.62
CA GLN A 193 -4.50 -16.01 15.08
C GLN A 193 -3.25 -15.50 15.82
N PRO A 194 -2.29 -14.88 15.12
CA PRO A 194 -1.13 -14.26 15.76
C PRO A 194 -1.57 -13.17 16.75
N LYS A 195 -0.96 -13.18 17.94
CA LYS A 195 -1.32 -12.43 19.16
C LYS A 195 -1.40 -10.88 19.03
N LEU A 196 -1.18 -10.31 17.84
CA LEU A 196 -1.27 -8.88 17.58
C LEU A 196 -2.72 -8.39 17.42
N MET A 197 -3.61 -9.18 16.79
CA MET A 197 -5.00 -8.77 16.53
C MET A 197 -5.92 -8.93 17.76
N ALA A 198 -5.58 -9.84 18.69
CA ALA A 198 -6.42 -10.15 19.84
C ALA A 198 -6.61 -8.98 20.82
N LYS A 199 -5.68 -8.02 20.86
CA LYS A 199 -5.76 -6.87 21.78
C LYS A 199 -6.78 -5.81 21.32
N ILE A 200 -7.03 -5.72 20.01
CA ILE A 200 -7.97 -4.73 19.44
C ILE A 200 -9.42 -5.22 19.61
N LEU A 201 -9.70 -6.51 19.36
CA LEU A 201 -11.05 -7.07 19.55
C LEU A 201 -11.51 -7.01 21.02
N LYS A 202 -10.60 -7.10 21.99
CA LYS A 202 -10.97 -7.07 23.42
C LYS A 202 -11.31 -5.67 23.95
N GLN A 203 -10.98 -4.60 23.21
CA GLN A 203 -11.37 -3.23 23.60
C GLN A 203 -12.73 -2.79 23.06
N VAL A 204 -13.21 -3.37 21.95
CA VAL A 204 -14.52 -2.98 21.37
C VAL A 204 -15.70 -3.64 22.12
N GLY A 205 -15.51 -4.82 22.71
CA GLY A 205 -16.56 -5.55 23.43
C GLY A 205 -16.85 -5.07 24.87
N LYS A 206 -16.22 -3.99 25.35
CA LYS A 206 -16.35 -3.53 26.76
C LYS A 206 -17.13 -2.22 26.93
N ARG A 207 -17.81 -1.77 25.87
CA ARG A 207 -18.76 -0.65 25.89
C ARG A 207 -20.15 -1.15 25.52
N LYS A 208 -20.81 -1.82 26.45
CA LYS A 208 -22.27 -1.96 26.58
C LYS A 208 -22.57 -2.28 28.03
#